data_AF-A0A9N8K7E1-F1
#
_entry.id   AF-A0A9N8K7E1-F1
#
_cell.length_a   1.000
_cell.length_b   1.000
_cell.length_c   1.000
_cell.angle_alpha   90.00
_cell.angle_beta   90.00
_cell.angle_gamma   90.00
#
_symmetry.space_group_name_H-M   'P 1'
#
loop_
_entity.id
_entity.type
_entity.pdbx_description
1 polymer ?
#
loop_
_entity_poly.entity_id
_entity_poly.type
_entity_poly.pdbx_seq_one_letter_code
_entity_poly.pdbx_strand_id
1 'polypeptide(L)'
;MSFQERAQQHISQLDKELSKYPALNNFEQQSSVPKVYVVLGLGALYFFLIFFNIAGEFLVNFAGFIIPGYYSLEALFSQTKADDTHWLTYWVTYAFLTVLESAVNAVYWFLHPCALDVPSPDWIVFNSLLQPLFGRFFNQGPVESAKTQ
;
A
#
# COMPACT_ATOMS: atom_id res chain seq x y z
N MET A 1 -28.17 25.95 7.47
CA MET A 1 -26.99 25.71 6.62
C MET A 1 -27.22 24.43 5.85
N SER A 2 -27.34 24.56 4.53
CA SER A 2 -27.44 23.43 3.61
C SER A 2 -26.14 22.63 3.63
N PHE A 3 -26.20 21.36 3.20
CA PHE A 3 -25.02 20.50 3.07
C PHE A 3 -23.96 21.12 2.13
N GLN A 4 -24.41 21.81 1.08
CA GLN A 4 -23.54 22.49 0.12
C GLN A 4 -22.75 23.63 0.76
N GLU A 5 -23.39 24.43 1.62
CA GLU A 5 -22.72 25.52 2.34
C GLU A 5 -21.64 24.99 3.29
N ARG A 6 -21.90 23.87 3.98
CA ARG A 6 -20.90 23.23 4.86
C ARG A 6 -19.71 22.70 4.05
N ALA A 7 -19.96 22.06 2.91
CA ALA A 7 -18.91 21.58 2.03
C ALA A 7 -18.03 22.73 1.51
N GLN A 8 -18.66 23.83 1.08
CA GLN A 8 -17.94 25.03 0.63
C GLN A 8 -17.14 25.67 1.76
N GLN A 9 -17.67 25.72 2.99
CA GLN A 9 -16.94 26.20 4.16
C GLN A 9 -15.68 25.37 4.43
N HIS A 10 -15.75 24.04 4.37
CA HIS A 10 -14.58 23.18 4.54
C HIS A 10 -13.57 23.37 3.40
N ILE A 11 -14.02 23.45 2.15
CA ILE A 11 -13.15 23.71 0.99
C ILE A 11 -12.41 25.04 1.16
N SER A 12 -13.09 26.11 1.58
CA SER A 12 -12.48 27.41 1.80
C SER A 12 -11.50 27.44 2.98
N GLN A 13 -11.76 26.66 4.03
CA GLN A 13 -10.82 26.51 5.14
C GLN A 13 -9.54 25.78 4.69
N LEU A 14 -9.69 24.69 3.95
CA LEU A 14 -8.55 23.96 3.38
C LEU A 14 -7.75 24.84 2.43
N ASP A 15 -8.42 25.62 1.57
CA ASP A 15 -7.74 26.54 0.65
C ASP A 15 -6.89 27.57 1.40
N LYS A 16 -7.42 28.11 2.49
CA LYS A 16 -6.72 29.09 3.32
C LYS A 16 -5.49 28.48 4.02
N GLU A 17 -5.60 27.28 4.55
CA GLU A 17 -4.49 26.56 5.18
C GLU A 17 -3.41 26.17 4.16
N LEU A 18 -3.82 25.69 2.99
CA LEU A 18 -2.91 25.34 1.90
C LEU A 18 -2.21 26.56 1.30
N SER A 19 -2.85 27.73 1.34
CA SER A 19 -2.27 29.00 0.88
C SER A 19 -1.05 29.44 1.70
N LYS A 20 -0.83 28.88 2.90
CA LYS A 20 0.36 29.16 3.70
C LYS A 20 1.65 28.59 3.07
N TYR A 21 1.51 27.63 2.15
CA TYR A 21 2.64 26.98 1.49
C TYR A 21 2.90 27.61 0.11
N PRO A 22 4.00 28.37 -0.09
CA PRO A 22 4.26 29.08 -1.33
C PRO A 22 4.45 28.13 -2.53
N ALA A 23 4.91 26.90 -2.31
CA ALA A 23 5.04 25.89 -3.36
C ALA A 23 3.69 25.53 -4.01
N LEU A 24 2.63 25.39 -3.20
CA LEU A 24 1.28 25.08 -3.66
C LEU A 24 0.66 26.24 -4.44
N ASN A 25 0.92 27.48 -4.02
CA ASN A 25 0.43 28.67 -4.73
C ASN A 25 1.10 28.86 -6.10
N ASN A 26 2.41 28.57 -6.21
CA ASN A 26 3.11 28.59 -7.50
C ASN A 26 2.56 27.50 -8.45
N PHE A 27 2.22 26.33 -7.91
CA PHE A 27 1.63 25.24 -8.67
C PHE A 27 0.21 25.57 -9.15
N GLU A 28 -0.60 26.23 -8.32
CA GLU A 28 -1.92 26.74 -8.69
C GLU A 28 -1.83 27.80 -9.80
N GLN A 29 -0.87 28.72 -9.71
CA GLN A 29 -0.64 29.74 -10.76
C GLN A 29 -0.25 29.14 -12.11
N GLN A 30 0.52 28.03 -12.12
CA GLN A 30 0.91 27.35 -13.36
C GLN A 30 -0.19 26.44 -13.91
N SER A 31 -0.87 25.70 -13.03
CA SER A 31 -1.86 24.69 -13.42
C SER A 31 -3.26 25.27 -13.64
N SER A 32 -3.57 26.46 -13.14
CA SER A 32 -4.93 27.04 -13.07
C SER A 32 -5.97 26.14 -12.39
N VAL A 33 -5.54 25.09 -11.69
CA VAL A 33 -6.39 24.17 -10.93
C VAL A 33 -6.29 24.55 -9.45
N PRO A 34 -7.42 24.69 -8.72
CA PRO A 34 -7.36 25.04 -7.30
C PRO A 34 -6.62 23.98 -6.51
N LYS A 35 -5.65 24.41 -5.69
CA LYS A 35 -4.77 23.55 -4.89
C LYS A 35 -5.50 22.55 -4.01
N VAL A 36 -6.68 22.91 -3.48
CA VAL A 36 -7.52 22.03 -2.65
C VAL A 36 -7.91 20.76 -3.40
N TYR A 37 -8.31 20.86 -4.67
CA TYR A 37 -8.71 19.69 -5.46
C TYR A 37 -7.54 18.78 -5.78
N VAL A 38 -6.35 19.35 -5.99
CA VAL A 38 -5.12 18.57 -6.22
C VAL A 38 -4.77 17.77 -4.96
N VAL A 39 -4.77 18.41 -3.79
CA VAL A 39 -4.45 17.75 -2.51
C VAL A 39 -5.47 16.68 -2.17
N LEU A 40 -6.76 16.97 -2.34
CA LEU A 40 -7.83 15.99 -2.14
C LEU A 40 -7.73 14.83 -3.14
N GLY A 41 -7.41 15.11 -4.40
CA GLY A 41 -7.21 14.10 -5.44
C GLY A 41 -6.03 13.19 -5.13
N LEU A 42 -4.89 13.74 -4.71
CA LEU A 42 -3.72 12.98 -4.29
C LEU A 42 -4.00 12.15 -3.03
N GLY A 43 -4.70 12.72 -2.05
CA GLY A 43 -5.11 11.98 -0.84
C GLY A 43 -6.05 10.82 -1.17
N ALA A 44 -7.03 11.04 -2.05
CA ALA A 44 -7.94 10.00 -2.51
C ALA A 44 -7.22 8.91 -3.31
N LEU A 45 -6.30 9.29 -4.20
CA LEU A 45 -5.47 8.34 -4.93
C LEU A 45 -4.58 7.52 -3.99
N TYR A 46 -3.95 8.17 -3.01
CA TYR A 46 -3.11 7.51 -2.02
C TYR A 46 -3.90 6.51 -1.18
N PHE A 47 -5.10 6.89 -0.71
CA PHE A 47 -6.02 5.97 -0.03
C PHE A 47 -6.44 4.81 -0.93
N PHE A 48 -6.72 5.07 -2.20
CA PHE A 48 -7.06 4.05 -3.19
C PHE A 48 -5.91 3.06 -3.38
N LEU A 49 -4.67 3.52 -3.51
CA LEU A 49 -3.50 2.64 -3.63
C LEU A 49 -3.35 1.71 -2.41
N ILE A 50 -3.55 2.24 -1.19
CA ILE A 50 -3.56 1.44 0.03
C ILE A 50 -4.70 0.41 0.03
N PHE A 51 -5.91 0.82 -0.37
CA PHE A 51 -7.09 -0.04 -0.38
C PHE A 51 -6.94 -1.24 -1.33
N PHE A 52 -6.35 -1.02 -2.51
CA PHE A 52 -6.03 -2.10 -3.45
C PHE A 52 -4.74 -2.85 -3.10
N ASN A 53 -4.14 -2.56 -1.94
CA ASN A 53 -2.88 -3.12 -1.47
C ASN A 53 -1.71 -2.95 -2.46
N ILE A 54 -1.77 -1.95 -3.35
CA ILE A 54 -0.70 -1.66 -4.30
C ILE A 54 0.40 -0.94 -3.53
N ALA A 55 1.48 -1.65 -3.22
CA ALA A 55 2.54 -1.17 -2.32
C ALA A 55 1.99 -0.72 -0.95
N GLY A 56 0.92 -1.35 -0.46
CA GLY A 56 0.19 -0.91 0.74
C GLY A 56 1.07 -0.82 1.98
N GLU A 57 1.88 -1.84 2.25
CA GLU A 57 2.84 -1.86 3.36
C GLU A 57 3.84 -0.70 3.26
N PHE A 58 4.42 -0.48 2.08
CA PHE A 58 5.34 0.63 1.85
C PHE A 58 4.67 1.99 2.06
N LEU A 59 3.48 2.19 1.49
CA LEU A 59 2.75 3.45 1.61
C LEU A 59 2.40 3.74 3.07
N VAL A 60 1.79 2.79 3.78
CA VAL A 60 1.39 2.96 5.19
C VAL A 60 2.60 3.25 6.08
N ASN A 61 3.69 2.51 5.92
CA ASN A 61 4.93 2.77 6.65
C ASN A 61 5.53 4.15 6.30
N PHE A 62 5.49 4.54 5.03
CA PHE A 62 5.98 5.84 4.58
C PHE A 62 5.18 7.01 5.17
N ALA A 63 3.85 6.93 5.21
CA ALA A 63 3.01 7.93 5.88
C ALA A 63 3.24 7.95 7.39
N GLY A 64 3.38 6.77 8.01
CA GLY A 64 3.71 6.61 9.43
C GLY A 64 5.10 7.15 9.79
N PHE A 65 6.00 7.30 8.82
CA PHE A 65 7.34 7.85 9.03
C PHE A 65 7.43 9.36 8.74
N ILE A 66 6.87 9.83 7.62
CA ILE A 66 7.20 11.16 7.08
C ILE A 66 6.63 12.32 7.90
N ILE A 67 5.38 12.20 8.37
CA ILE A 67 4.70 13.24 9.16
C ILE A 67 5.40 13.43 10.52
N PRO A 68 5.52 12.40 11.37
CA PRO A 68 6.22 12.52 12.65
C PRO A 68 7.72 12.73 12.46
N GLY A 69 8.33 12.24 11.37
CA GLY A 69 9.73 12.48 11.04
C GLY A 69 10.02 13.97 10.85
N TYR A 70 9.17 14.69 10.11
CA TYR A 70 9.31 16.14 9.94
C TYR A 70 9.23 16.87 11.29
N TYR A 71 8.19 16.59 12.08
CA TYR A 71 8.03 17.24 13.38
C TYR A 71 9.08 16.80 14.42
N SER A 72 9.58 15.57 14.36
CA SER A 72 10.68 15.10 15.20
C SER A 72 11.97 15.84 14.86
N LEU A 73 12.24 16.10 13.57
CA LEU A 73 13.37 16.91 13.15
C LEU A 73 13.25 18.36 13.65
N GLU A 74 12.05 18.94 13.60
CA GLU A 74 11.79 20.27 14.15
C GLU A 74 11.99 20.30 15.68
N ALA A 75 11.48 19.30 16.39
CA ALA A 75 11.63 19.15 17.84
C ALA A 75 13.10 19.02 18.27
N LEU A 76 13.92 18.29 17.52
CA LEU A 76 15.36 18.14 17.78
C LEU A 76 16.14 19.46 17.77
N PHE A 77 15.67 20.47 17.04
CA PHE A 77 16.27 21.80 17.02
C PHE A 77 15.54 22.82 17.92
N SER A 78 14.45 22.41 18.56
CA SER A 78 13.72 23.22 19.54
C SER A 78 14.37 23.11 20.92
N GLN A 79 14.27 24.15 21.75
CA GLN A 79 14.81 24.12 23.12
C GLN A 79 13.85 23.50 24.16
N THR A 80 12.65 23.09 23.75
CA THR A 80 11.59 22.66 24.65
C THR A 80 11.51 21.14 24.72
N LYS A 81 11.80 20.56 25.90
CA LYS A 81 11.80 19.10 26.12
C LYS A 81 10.43 18.41 26.11
N ALA A 82 9.34 19.16 26.05
CA ALA A 82 7.99 18.60 26.09
C ALA A 82 7.68 17.81 24.80
N ASP A 83 8.13 18.31 23.65
CA ASP A 83 7.84 17.71 22.34
C ASP A 83 8.57 16.36 22.19
N ASP A 84 9.79 16.25 22.73
CA ASP A 84 10.60 15.03 22.69
C ASP A 84 9.88 13.82 23.28
N THR A 85 9.16 14.00 24.39
CA THR A 85 8.48 12.89 25.08
C THR A 85 7.30 12.35 24.26
N HIS A 86 6.58 13.24 23.57
CA HIS A 86 5.47 12.85 22.71
C HIS A 86 5.96 12.11 21.47
N TRP A 87 6.98 12.62 20.79
CA TRP A 87 7.56 11.96 19.61
C TRP A 87 8.23 10.64 19.97
N LEU A 88 8.94 10.56 21.09
CA LEU A 88 9.54 9.30 21.55
C LEU A 88 8.47 8.24 21.84
N THR A 89 7.36 8.61 22.49
CA THR A 89 6.25 7.70 22.76
C THR A 89 5.61 7.20 21.46
N TYR A 90 5.47 8.08 20.46
CA TYR A 90 5.03 7.69 19.13
C TYR A 90 5.97 6.67 18.50
N TRP A 91 7.29 6.94 18.48
CA TRP A 91 8.27 6.03 17.89
C TRP A 91 8.31 4.66 18.57
N VAL A 92 8.18 4.63 19.90
CA VAL A 92 8.10 3.37 20.66
C VAL A 92 6.84 2.57 20.28
N THR A 93 5.69 3.24 20.19
CA THR A 93 4.43 2.59 19.80
C THR A 93 4.47 2.10 18.36
N TYR A 94 4.99 2.92 17.46
CA TYR A 94 5.16 2.58 16.05
C TYR A 94 6.07 1.36 15.88
N ALA A 95 7.26 1.38 16.50
CA ALA A 95 8.19 0.25 16.45
C ALA A 95 7.59 -1.04 17.02
N PHE A 96 6.82 -0.95 18.12
CA PHE A 96 6.12 -2.09 18.68
C PHE A 96 5.09 -2.68 17.71
N LEU A 97 4.28 -1.84 17.06
CA LEU A 97 3.30 -2.29 16.06
C LEU A 97 3.97 -2.90 14.82
N THR A 98 5.07 -2.34 14.33
CA THR A 98 5.83 -2.89 13.19
C THR A 98 6.44 -4.25 13.53
N VAL A 99 6.98 -4.43 14.75
CA VAL A 99 7.47 -5.74 15.21
C VAL A 99 6.33 -6.75 15.31
N LEU A 100 5.17 -6.33 15.82
CA LEU A 100 3.99 -7.18 15.90
C LEU A 100 3.49 -7.58 14.51
N GLU A 101 3.43 -6.66 13.55
CA GLU A 101 3.08 -6.93 12.15
C GLU A 101 4.02 -7.96 11.54
N SER A 102 5.33 -7.78 11.73
CA SER A 102 6.34 -8.75 11.29
C SER A 102 6.15 -10.13 11.92
N ALA A 103 5.82 -10.20 13.22
CA ALA A 103 5.53 -11.46 13.90
C ALA A 103 4.27 -12.14 13.34
N VAL A 104 3.20 -11.38 13.06
CA VAL A 104 1.98 -11.89 12.45
C VAL A 104 2.27 -12.42 11.04
N ASN A 105 3.05 -11.69 10.24
CA ASN A 105 3.45 -12.13 8.90
C ASN A 105 4.30 -13.42 8.95
N ALA A 106 5.23 -13.52 9.89
CA ALA A 106 6.03 -14.73 10.12
C ALA A 106 5.15 -15.94 10.49
N VAL A 107 4.13 -15.72 11.33
CA VAL A 107 3.15 -16.75 11.69
C VAL A 107 2.31 -17.15 10.47
N TYR A 108 1.84 -16.20 9.65
CA TYR A 108 1.14 -16.50 8.40
C TYR A 108 2.01 -17.31 7.44
N TRP A 109 3.28 -16.93 7.27
CA TRP A 109 4.22 -17.67 6.43
C TRP A 109 4.45 -19.10 6.92
N PHE A 110 4.49 -19.31 8.24
CA PHE A 110 4.71 -20.64 8.83
C PHE A 110 3.44 -21.51 8.84
N LEU A 111 2.27 -20.91 9.09
CA LEU A 111 0.99 -21.63 9.09
C LEU A 111 0.44 -21.88 7.68
N HIS A 112 0.70 -21.02 6.70
CA HIS A 112 0.19 -21.19 5.34
C HIS A 112 0.54 -22.56 4.71
N PRO A 113 1.81 -23.03 4.73
CA PRO A 113 2.14 -24.36 4.20
C PRO A 113 1.72 -25.51 5.11
N CYS A 114 1.49 -25.26 6.41
CA CYS A 114 1.26 -26.33 7.40
C CYS A 114 -0.24 -26.57 7.69
N ALA A 115 -1.09 -25.56 7.53
CA ALA A 115 -2.54 -25.65 7.69
C ALA A 115 -3.27 -26.05 6.38
N LEU A 116 -2.55 -26.04 5.26
CA LEU A 116 -3.08 -26.27 3.93
C LEU A 116 -2.19 -27.28 3.18
N ASP A 117 -2.22 -28.54 3.61
CA ASP A 117 -1.88 -29.69 2.74
C ASP A 117 -3.00 -29.88 1.70
N VAL A 118 -3.46 -28.79 1.10
CA VAL A 118 -4.41 -28.76 0.00
C VAL A 118 -3.57 -28.41 -1.21
N PRO A 119 -3.45 -29.32 -2.19
CA PRO A 119 -2.67 -29.05 -3.38
C PRO A 119 -3.15 -27.74 -4.02
N SER A 120 -2.20 -26.96 -4.51
CA SER A 120 -2.49 -25.71 -5.19
C SER A 120 -3.51 -25.96 -6.33
N PRO A 121 -4.49 -25.07 -6.57
CA PRO A 121 -5.56 -25.32 -7.54
C PRO A 121 -5.05 -25.66 -8.95
N ASP A 122 -3.90 -25.10 -9.32
CA ASP A 122 -3.13 -25.43 -10.52
C ASP A 122 -2.72 -26.91 -10.60
N TRP A 123 -2.21 -27.49 -9.51
CA TRP A 123 -1.93 -28.93 -9.43
C TRP A 123 -3.21 -29.77 -9.58
N ILE A 124 -4.30 -29.34 -8.96
CA ILE A 124 -5.60 -30.05 -9.02
C ILE A 124 -6.17 -30.03 -10.45
N VAL A 125 -6.19 -28.85 -11.10
CA VAL A 125 -6.68 -28.69 -12.49
C VAL A 125 -5.79 -29.47 -13.47
N PHE A 126 -4.47 -29.48 -13.24
CA PHE A 126 -3.55 -30.24 -14.07
C PHE A 126 -3.82 -31.75 -13.99
N ASN A 127 -3.86 -32.33 -12.79
CA ASN A 127 -4.05 -33.78 -12.61
C ASN A 127 -5.47 -34.24 -12.99
N SER A 128 -6.49 -33.40 -12.77
CA SER A 128 -7.89 -33.78 -12.95
C SER A 128 -8.41 -33.56 -14.38
N LEU A 129 -7.89 -32.55 -15.08
CA LEU A 129 -8.42 -32.15 -16.40
C LEU A 129 -7.35 -32.28 -17.49
N LEU A 130 -6.18 -31.67 -17.29
CA LEU A 130 -5.17 -31.57 -18.36
C LEU A 130 -4.43 -32.88 -18.60
N GLN A 131 -3.99 -33.56 -17.55
CA GLN A 131 -3.29 -34.83 -17.63
C GLN A 131 -4.13 -35.91 -18.34
N PRO A 132 -5.41 -36.17 -18.00
CA PRO A 132 -6.21 -37.16 -18.70
C PRO A 132 -6.61 -36.75 -20.13
N LEU A 133 -6.83 -35.46 -20.41
CA LEU A 133 -7.22 -34.99 -21.77
C LEU A 133 -6.04 -34.95 -22.74
N PHE A 134 -4.88 -34.45 -22.27
CA PHE A 134 -3.72 -34.15 -23.10
C PHE A 134 -2.59 -35.18 -22.98
N GLY A 135 -2.54 -35.96 -21.91
CA GLY A 135 -1.49 -36.98 -21.71
C GLY A 135 -1.43 -38.00 -22.84
N ARG A 136 -2.57 -38.33 -23.45
CA ARG A 136 -2.64 -39.24 -24.62
C ARG A 136 -2.02 -38.70 -25.91
N PHE A 137 -1.93 -37.38 -26.08
CA PHE A 137 -1.35 -36.76 -27.27
C PHE A 137 0.17 -36.63 -27.17
N PHE A 138 0.70 -36.52 -25.95
CA PHE A 138 2.14 -36.41 -25.72
C PHE A 138 2.83 -37.77 -25.46
N ASN A 139 2.08 -38.82 -25.12
CA ASN A 139 2.61 -40.20 -25.00
C ASN A 139 2.64 -40.99 -26.33
N GLN A 140 2.15 -40.43 -27.45
CA GLN A 140 2.14 -41.10 -28.75
C GLN A 140 3.13 -40.45 -29.74
N GLY A 141 4.39 -40.92 -29.73
CA GLY A 141 5.32 -40.89 -30.88
C GLY A 141 6.48 -39.87 -30.80
N PRO A 142 7.69 -40.24 -31.25
CA PRO A 142 7.90 -40.88 -32.55
C PRO A 142 7.95 -42.40 -32.51
N VAL A 143 7.20 -43.00 -33.43
CA VAL A 143 7.19 -44.43 -33.76
C VAL A 143 8.57 -44.84 -34.27
N GLU A 144 9.11 -45.86 -33.62
CA GLU A 144 10.20 -46.71 -34.07
C GLU A 144 10.04 -47.03 -35.56
N SER A 145 10.89 -46.43 -36.39
CA SER A 145 10.92 -46.68 -37.84
C SER A 145 11.53 -48.06 -38.07
N ALA A 146 10.71 -49.09 -37.86
CA ALA A 146 11.04 -50.46 -38.23
C ALA A 146 10.76 -50.67 -39.72
N LYS A 147 11.84 -51.02 -40.43
CA LYS A 147 11.94 -51.67 -41.75
C LYS A 147 11.83 -50.75 -42.97
N THR A 148 12.87 -50.73 -43.83
CA THR A 148 12.91 -51.48 -45.10
C THR A 148 14.29 -51.34 -45.76
N GLN A 149 14.84 -52.50 -46.19
CA GLN A 149 15.96 -52.76 -47.11
C GLN A 149 17.40 -52.77 -46.57
#